data_AF-A0A1W9QR27-F1
#
_entry.id   AF-A0A1W9QR27-F1
#
_cell.length_a   1.000
_cell.length_b   1.000
_cell.length_c   1.000
_cell.angle_alpha   90.00
_cell.angle_beta   90.00
_cell.angle_gamma   90.00
#
_symmetry.space_group_name_H-M   'P 1'
#
loop_
_entity.id
_entity.type
_entity.pdbx_description
1 polymer ?
#
loop_
_entity_poly.entity_id
_entity_poly.type
_entity_poly.pdbx_seq_one_letter_code
_entity_poly.pdbx_strand_id
1 'polypeptide(L)' 'MGQQKSWYAIYSKSRSEKRVFEELKSAGIESYLPLIKVLKQWSDRK' A
#
# COMPACT_ATOMS: atom_id res chain seq x y z
N MET A 1 -2.81 10.83 29.56
CA MET A 1 -1.64 10.54 28.71
C MET A 1 -2.12 10.46 27.26
N GLY A 2 -1.95 11.54 26.50
CA GLY A 2 -2.39 11.57 25.10
C GLY A 2 -1.49 10.71 24.23
N GLN A 3 -2.05 9.69 23.59
CA GLN A 3 -1.31 8.88 22.62
C GLN A 3 -1.09 9.72 21.36
N GLN A 4 0.15 10.12 21.13
CA GLN A 4 0.56 10.81 19.91
C GLN A 4 0.65 9.78 18.77
N LYS A 5 -0.31 9.81 17.84
CA LYS A 5 -0.24 9.02 16.62
C LYS A 5 0.91 9.56 15.77
N SER A 6 1.94 8.75 15.58
CA SER A 6 3.08 9.05 14.69
C SER A 6 2.97 8.20 13.42
N TRP A 7 3.21 8.81 12.27
CA TRP A 7 3.27 8.09 11.00
C TRP A 7 4.66 7.50 10.79
N TYR A 8 4.71 6.24 10.34
CA TYR A 8 5.95 5.52 10.08
C TYR A 8 5.99 5.05 8.63
N ALA A 9 7.14 5.22 7.97
CA ALA A 9 7.41 4.63 6.68
C ALA A 9 7.95 3.21 6.86
N ILE A 10 7.34 2.23 6.20
CA ILE A 10 7.76 0.83 6.23
C ILE A 10 8.15 0.38 4.82
N TYR A 11 9.27 -0.34 4.73
CA TYR A 11 9.68 -0.99 3.50
C TYR A 11 9.06 -2.38 3.44
N SER A 12 8.20 -2.59 2.44
CA SER A 12 7.65 -3.92 2.14
C SER A 12 8.48 -4.60 1.05
N LYS A 13 8.44 -5.93 1.04
CA LYS A 13 9.06 -6.73 -0.02
C LYS A 13 8.37 -6.44 -1.35
N SER A 14 9.14 -6.38 -2.44
CA SER A 14 8.59 -6.17 -3.79
C SER A 14 7.44 -7.13 -4.07
N ARG A 15 6.32 -6.62 -4.61
CA ARG A 15 5.08 -7.37 -4.92
C ARG A 15 4.22 -7.76 -3.72
N SER A 16 4.67 -7.51 -2.49
CA SER A 16 3.91 -7.80 -1.26
C SER A 16 3.16 -6.59 -0.70
N GLU A 17 3.24 -5.44 -1.36
CA GLU A 17 2.58 -4.18 -0.95
C GLU A 17 1.08 -4.35 -0.65
N LYS A 18 0.35 -5.05 -1.55
CA LYS A 18 -1.09 -5.28 -1.38
C LYS A 18 -1.38 -6.18 -0.17
N ARG A 19 -0.61 -7.25 0.01
CA ARG A 19 -0.77 -8.21 1.11
C ARG A 19 -0.49 -7.54 2.46
N VAL A 20 0.58 -6.75 2.55
CA VAL A 20 0.91 -5.99 3.76
C VAL A 20 -0.19 -4.98 4.09
N PHE A 21 -0.74 -4.29 3.09
CA PHE A 21 -1.88 -3.39 3.30
C PHE A 21 -3.13 -4.12 3.84
N GLU A 22 -3.43 -5.32 3.32
CA GLU A 22 -4.54 -6.14 3.84
C GLU A 22 -4.28 -6.64 5.26
N GLU A 23 -3.05 -7.07 5.59
CA GLU A 23 -2.67 -7.48 6.95
C GLU A 23 -2.74 -6.30 7.94
N LEU A 24 -2.22 -5.13 7.56
CA LEU A 24 -2.31 -3.91 8.38
C LEU A 24 -3.77 -3.50 8.61
N LYS A 25 -4.59 -3.57 7.57
CA LYS A 25 -6.03 -3.29 7.68
C LYS A 25 -6.74 -4.30 8.58
N SER A 26 -6.39 -5.59 8.48
CA SER A 26 -6.92 -6.65 9.34
C SER A 26 -6.46 -6.51 10.79
N ALA A 27 -5.28 -5.96 11.03
CA ALA A 27 -4.77 -5.63 12.35
C ALA A 27 -5.39 -4.34 12.95
N GLY A 28 -6.26 -3.65 12.22
CA GLY A 28 -6.88 -2.39 12.64
C GLY A 28 -5.94 -1.18 12.58
N ILE A 29 -4.83 -1.29 11.86
CA ILE A 29 -3.87 -0.20 11.68
C ILE A 29 -4.26 0.66 10.48
N GLU A 30 -4.38 1.97 10.70
CA GLU A 30 -4.55 2.95 9.63
C GLU A 30 -3.29 2.96 8.75
N SER A 31 -3.41 2.42 7.53
CA SER A 31 -2.33 2.36 6.54
C SER A 31 -2.77 3.03 5.24
N TYR A 32 -1.81 3.61 4.52
CA TYR A 32 -2.03 4.30 3.24
C TYR A 32 -1.16 3.65 2.16
N LEU A 33 -1.80 2.99 1.19
CA LEU A 33 -1.11 2.39 0.05
C LEU A 33 -1.50 3.11 -1.24
N PRO A 34 -0.64 4.01 -1.77
CA PRO A 34 -0.89 4.67 -3.05
C PRO A 34 -0.62 3.69 -4.20
N LEU A 35 -1.62 2.89 -4.56
CA LEU A 35 -1.59 2.06 -5.76
C LEU A 35 -1.73 2.96 -7.00
N ILE A 36 -0.63 3.19 -7.71
CA ILE A 36 -0.67 3.88 -9.00
C ILE A 36 -1.35 2.96 -10.01
N LYS A 37 -2.57 3.30 -10.41
CA LYS A 37 -3.30 2.60 -11.49
C LYS A 37 -2.67 2.99 -12.84
N VAL A 38 -1.70 2.22 -13.30
CA VAL A 38 -1.15 2.37 -14.66
C VAL A 38 -2.02 1.60 -15.64
N LEU A 39 -2.63 2.30 -16.60
CA LEU A 39 -3.27 1.67 -17.75
C LEU A 39 -2.17 1.07 -18.63
N LYS A 40 -2.05 -0.26 -18.59
CA LYS A 40 -1.11 -1.00 -19.45
C LYS A 40 -1.70 -1.07 -20.86
N GLN A 41 -1.48 -0.03 -21.65
CA GLN A 41 -1.80 -0.02 -23.08
C GLN A 41 -0.76 -0.87 -23.81
N TRP A 42 -1.20 -1.98 -24.39
CA TRP A 42 -0.35 -2.76 -25.29
C TRP A 42 -0.23 -1.98 -26.60
N SER A 43 0.98 -1.59 -26.99
CA SER A 43 1.29 -0.94 -28.26
C SER A 43 1.04 -1.83 -29.49
N ASP A 44 0.50 -3.02 -29.30
CA ASP A 44 0.26 -4.02 -30.33
C ASP A 44 -1.21 -4.04 -30.76
N ARG A 45 -1.75 -2.88 -31.17
CA ARG A 45 -2.94 -2.79 -32.02
C ARG A 45 -2.84 -1.56 -32.92
N LYS A 46 -2.32 -1.76 -34.13
CA LYS A 46 -2.64 -0.95 -35.31
C LYS A 46 -3.84 -1.57 -36.00
#